data_AF-A0A6A6V560-F1
#
_entry.id   AF-A0A6A6V560-F1
#
_cell.length_a   1.000
_cell.length_b   1.000
_cell.length_c   1.000
_cell.angle_alpha   90.00
_cell.angle_beta   90.00
_cell.angle_gamma   90.00
#
_symmetry.space_group_name_H-M   'P 1'
#
loop_
_entity.id
_entity.type
_entity.pdbx_description
1 polymer ?
#
loop_
_entity_poly.entity_id
_entity_poly.type
_entity_poly.pdbx_seq_one_letter_code
_entity_poly.pdbx_strand_id
1 'polypeptide(L)'
;MTSRYHAALAKDRAVLVGMDEFKAVVFSSNTPCIITKDLNGCSSILIVSSVAAILGHVAPRSHPTEHDLHDPQAGERHTEAFMAGYIRYFRTCRDQNLFPKSDSLVVCCMSGDEIGLPDQQRIMRLFGLISLTFRGPGYPHMRHDLPVIDQRRRG
;
A
#
# COMPACT_ATOMS: atom_id res chain seq x y z
N MET A 1 -11.78 -20.12 9.70
CA MET A 1 -11.90 -18.75 10.25
C MET A 1 -11.84 -17.76 9.09
N THR A 2 -12.83 -16.88 8.97
CA THR A 2 -12.82 -15.81 7.95
C THR A 2 -11.83 -14.73 8.37
N SER A 3 -10.93 -14.31 7.47
CA SER A 3 -9.96 -13.25 7.79
C SER A 3 -10.67 -11.93 8.10
N ARG A 4 -10.04 -11.06 8.91
CA ARG A 4 -10.57 -9.71 9.20
C ARG A 4 -10.84 -8.90 7.93
N TYR A 5 -10.02 -9.12 6.90
CA TYR A 5 -10.17 -8.57 5.56
C TYR A 5 -11.51 -8.98 4.92
N HIS A 6 -11.78 -10.29 4.81
CA HIS A 6 -13.02 -10.77 4.19
C HIS A 6 -14.24 -10.38 5.01
N ALA A 7 -14.14 -10.38 6.33
CA ALA A 7 -15.24 -9.96 7.21
C ALA A 7 -15.56 -8.45 7.09
N ALA A 8 -14.57 -7.61 6.79
CA ALA A 8 -14.78 -6.17 6.60
C ALA A 8 -15.40 -5.90 5.22
N LEU A 9 -14.92 -6.56 4.16
CA LEU A 9 -15.50 -6.44 2.82
C LEU A 9 -16.93 -6.95 2.75
N ALA A 10 -17.21 -8.13 3.30
CA ALA A 10 -18.55 -8.72 3.26
C ALA A 10 -19.63 -7.91 4.01
N LYS A 11 -19.20 -6.91 4.80
CA LYS A 11 -20.08 -6.04 5.58
C LYS A 11 -20.04 -4.58 5.09
N ASP A 12 -19.36 -4.31 3.97
CA ASP A 12 -19.11 -2.96 3.45
C ASP A 12 -18.49 -2.00 4.48
N ARG A 13 -17.65 -2.55 5.36
CA ARG A 13 -16.98 -1.81 6.44
C ARG A 13 -15.57 -1.36 6.08
N ALA A 14 -15.23 -1.35 4.80
CA ALA A 14 -13.89 -1.02 4.34
C ALA A 14 -13.93 -0.23 3.04
N VAL A 15 -13.05 0.77 2.92
CA VAL A 15 -12.75 1.40 1.62
C VAL A 15 -11.72 0.55 0.89
N LEU A 16 -12.07 0.04 -0.29
CA LEU A 16 -11.14 -0.68 -1.15
C LEU A 16 -10.40 0.30 -2.09
N VAL A 17 -9.07 0.22 -2.06
CA VAL A 17 -8.16 0.94 -2.95
C VAL A 17 -7.68 0.00 -4.05
N GLY A 18 -8.01 0.33 -5.30
CA GLY A 18 -7.58 -0.40 -6.47
C GLY A 18 -6.12 -0.12 -6.82
N MET A 19 -5.58 -0.91 -7.75
CA MET A 19 -4.25 -0.68 -8.31
C MET A 19 -4.18 0.68 -9.02
N ASP A 20 -3.05 1.38 -8.87
CA ASP A 20 -2.83 2.74 -9.35
C ASP A 20 -3.86 3.78 -8.85
N GLU A 21 -4.41 3.51 -7.67
CA GLU A 21 -5.33 4.40 -6.99
C GLU A 21 -4.80 4.76 -5.59
N PHE A 22 -5.24 5.92 -5.09
CA PHE A 22 -5.18 6.24 -3.68
C PHE A 22 -6.52 6.84 -3.21
N LYS A 23 -6.92 6.49 -1.99
CA LYS A 23 -8.13 7.01 -1.35
C LYS A 23 -7.86 7.35 0.12
N ALA A 24 -8.67 8.24 0.68
CA ALA A 24 -8.75 8.44 2.11
C ALA A 24 -10.00 7.78 2.71
N VAL A 25 -9.90 7.41 3.98
CA VAL A 25 -11.05 7.09 4.84
C VAL A 25 -10.97 7.93 6.10
N VAL A 26 -12.10 8.48 6.53
CA VAL A 26 -12.28 8.99 7.90
C VAL A 26 -12.88 7.86 8.71
N PHE A 27 -12.20 7.46 9.79
CA PHE A 27 -12.60 6.32 10.59
C PHE A 27 -13.94 6.59 11.26
N SER A 28 -14.86 5.64 11.12
CA SER A 28 -16.16 5.65 11.77
C SER A 28 -16.57 4.24 12.17
N SER A 29 -17.66 4.12 12.93
CA SER A 29 -18.24 2.82 13.28
C SER A 29 -18.62 2.01 12.04
N ASN A 30 -19.09 2.68 10.98
CA ASN A 30 -19.49 2.04 9.73
C ASN A 30 -18.28 1.66 8.88
N THR A 31 -17.28 2.54 8.76
CA THR A 31 -16.10 2.34 7.92
C THR A 31 -14.81 2.49 8.71
N PRO A 32 -14.44 1.48 9.52
CA PRO A 32 -13.26 1.53 10.37
C PRO A 32 -11.93 1.30 9.65
N CYS A 33 -11.92 0.90 8.38
CA CYS A 33 -10.68 0.58 7.69
C CYS A 33 -10.64 0.94 6.21
N ILE A 34 -9.41 0.99 5.70
CA ILE A 34 -9.07 1.10 4.29
C ILE A 34 -8.15 -0.06 3.95
N ILE A 35 -8.35 -0.66 2.79
CA ILE A 35 -7.69 -1.91 2.40
C ILE A 35 -7.30 -1.88 0.94
N THR A 36 -6.26 -2.64 0.62
CA THR A 36 -5.92 -3.01 -0.75
C THR A 36 -5.59 -4.49 -0.78
N LYS A 37 -5.53 -5.09 -1.97
CA LYS A 37 -5.26 -6.50 -2.18
C LYS A 37 -4.38 -6.69 -3.41
N ASP A 38 -3.93 -7.91 -3.63
CA ASP A 38 -3.26 -8.33 -4.85
C ASP A 38 -2.00 -7.49 -5.15
N LEU A 39 -1.20 -7.18 -4.12
CA LEU A 39 0.06 -6.42 -4.22
C LEU A 39 1.20 -7.20 -4.95
N ASN A 40 0.85 -8.15 -5.81
CA ASN A 40 1.73 -9.11 -6.48
C ASN A 40 2.78 -8.40 -7.38
N GLY A 41 3.86 -7.91 -6.79
CA GLY A 41 4.86 -7.05 -7.46
C GLY A 41 4.58 -5.54 -7.35
N CYS A 42 3.45 -5.16 -6.76
CA CYS A 42 3.10 -3.77 -6.50
C CYS A 42 3.60 -3.33 -5.11
N SER A 43 3.64 -2.03 -4.89
CA SER A 43 3.91 -1.43 -3.59
C SER A 43 2.66 -0.76 -3.05
N SER A 44 2.56 -0.59 -1.74
CA SER A 44 1.51 0.23 -1.13
C SER A 44 2.08 1.22 -0.14
N ILE A 45 1.35 2.32 0.03
CA ILE A 45 1.75 3.43 0.86
C ILE A 45 0.57 3.82 1.72
N LEU A 46 0.80 3.94 3.02
CA LEU A 46 -0.20 4.28 4.01
C LEU A 46 0.28 5.52 4.77
N ILE A 47 -0.59 6.51 4.91
CA ILE A 47 -0.47 7.55 5.94
C ILE A 47 -1.67 7.39 6.86
N VAL A 48 -1.44 7.35 8.18
CA VAL A 48 -2.50 7.08 9.16
C VAL A 48 -2.40 8.03 10.35
N SER A 49 -3.55 8.47 10.84
CA SER A 49 -3.72 9.20 12.11
C SER A 49 -4.73 8.44 12.99
N SER A 50 -5.07 9.01 14.16
CA SER A 50 -6.19 8.51 14.96
C SER A 50 -7.56 8.73 14.33
N VAL A 51 -7.66 9.57 13.30
CA VAL A 51 -8.94 10.03 12.71
C VAL A 51 -9.14 9.48 11.29
N ALA A 52 -8.07 9.33 10.52
CA ALA A 52 -8.16 8.98 9.11
C ALA A 52 -6.96 8.15 8.64
N ALA A 53 -7.10 7.54 7.48
CA ALA A 53 -6.00 6.95 6.74
C ALA A 53 -6.10 7.27 5.25
N ILE A 54 -4.94 7.45 4.60
CA ILE A 54 -4.79 7.46 3.15
C ILE A 54 -4.00 6.22 2.79
N LEU A 55 -4.51 5.45 1.83
CA LEU A 55 -3.82 4.28 1.29
C LEU A 55 -3.69 4.45 -0.22
N GLY A 56 -2.49 4.22 -0.74
CA GLY A 56 -2.18 4.13 -2.15
C GLY A 56 -1.68 2.74 -2.53
N HIS A 57 -2.11 2.22 -3.67
CA HIS A 57 -1.60 1.01 -4.27
C HIS A 57 -0.88 1.41 -5.57
N VAL A 58 0.44 1.28 -5.56
CA VAL A 58 1.32 1.73 -6.63
C VAL A 58 1.69 0.53 -7.50
N ALA A 59 1.26 0.53 -8.75
CA ALA A 59 1.72 -0.44 -9.72
C ALA A 59 3.22 -0.20 -10.03
N PRO A 60 3.95 -1.25 -10.43
CA PRO A 60 5.35 -1.11 -10.80
C PRO A 60 5.56 -0.23 -12.06
N ARG A 61 4.55 -0.13 -12.92
CA ARG A 61 4.50 0.75 -14.09
C ARG A 61 3.04 1.10 -14.38
N SER A 62 2.81 2.24 -15.01
CA SER A 62 1.52 2.58 -15.60
C SER A 62 1.15 1.53 -16.67
N HIS A 63 -0.15 1.42 -17.00
CA HIS A 63 -0.61 0.61 -18.13
C HIS A 63 0.24 0.94 -19.36
N PRO A 64 1.02 -0.02 -19.89
CA PRO A 64 2.08 0.29 -20.83
C PRO A 64 1.49 0.80 -22.15
N THR A 65 1.83 2.02 -22.52
CA THR A 65 1.77 2.44 -23.92
C THR A 65 2.94 1.82 -24.68
N GLU A 66 2.88 1.71 -26.01
CA GLU A 66 4.01 1.20 -26.81
C GLU A 66 5.33 1.95 -26.53
N HIS A 67 5.23 3.23 -26.19
CA HIS A 67 6.36 4.07 -25.81
C HIS A 67 7.00 3.66 -24.46
N ASP A 68 6.20 3.19 -23.50
CA ASP A 68 6.67 2.81 -22.17
C ASP A 68 7.36 1.45 -22.14
N LEU A 69 7.14 0.61 -23.16
CA LEU A 69 7.76 -0.72 -23.26
C LEU A 69 9.28 -0.64 -23.46
N HIS A 70 9.77 0.46 -24.04
CA HIS A 70 11.19 0.65 -24.35
C HIS A 70 11.89 1.66 -23.45
N ASP A 71 11.15 2.32 -22.55
CA ASP A 71 11.71 3.30 -21.64
C ASP A 71 12.17 2.63 -20.32
N PRO A 72 13.49 2.58 -20.04
CA PRO A 72 13.99 1.95 -18.82
C PRO A 72 13.55 2.67 -17.54
N GLN A 73 13.13 3.94 -17.65
CA GLN A 73 12.72 4.77 -16.51
C GLN A 73 11.20 4.83 -16.30
N ALA A 74 10.41 4.08 -17.06
CA ALA A 74 8.94 4.19 -17.04
C ALA A 74 8.36 3.94 -15.64
N GLY A 75 8.92 2.96 -14.91
CA GLY A 75 8.50 2.64 -13.54
C GLY A 75 8.86 3.70 -12.50
N GLU A 76 9.99 4.38 -12.68
CA GLU A 76 10.42 5.47 -11.79
C GLU A 76 9.54 6.70 -12.01
N ARG A 77 9.38 7.13 -13.27
CA ARG A 77 8.50 8.24 -13.65
C ARG A 77 7.06 8.01 -13.22
N HIS A 78 6.56 6.78 -13.35
CA HIS A 78 5.24 6.41 -12.82
C HIS A 78 5.17 6.60 -11.31
N THR A 79 6.17 6.09 -10.57
CA THR A 79 6.21 6.20 -9.11
C THR A 79 6.31 7.65 -8.66
N GLU A 80 7.13 8.47 -9.32
CA GLU A 80 7.26 9.90 -9.04
C GLU A 80 5.94 10.63 -9.27
N ALA A 81 5.28 10.39 -10.41
CA ALA A 81 3.99 11.00 -10.73
C ALA A 81 2.90 10.59 -9.72
N PHE A 82 2.85 9.30 -9.36
CA PHE A 82 1.93 8.78 -8.35
C PHE A 82 2.19 9.45 -7.00
N MET A 83 3.45 9.52 -6.56
CA MET A 83 3.84 10.13 -5.28
C MET A 83 3.55 11.62 -5.22
N ALA A 84 3.78 12.35 -6.33
CA ALA A 84 3.42 13.76 -6.42
C ALA A 84 1.91 13.97 -6.22
N GLY A 85 1.08 13.14 -6.86
CA GLY A 85 -0.37 13.13 -6.67
C GLY A 85 -0.77 12.79 -5.23
N TYR A 86 -0.18 11.74 -4.67
CA TYR A 86 -0.43 11.25 -3.32
C TYR A 86 -0.11 12.31 -2.25
N ILE A 87 1.04 12.99 -2.36
CA ILE A 87 1.44 14.05 -1.43
C ILE A 87 0.54 15.28 -1.56
N ARG A 88 0.14 15.65 -2.78
CA ARG A 88 -0.83 16.74 -2.98
C ARG A 88 -2.14 16.42 -2.28
N TYR A 89 -2.63 15.19 -2.43
CA TYR A 89 -3.86 14.73 -1.79
C TYR A 89 -3.73 14.71 -0.25
N PHE A 90 -2.62 14.21 0.28
CA PHE A 90 -2.34 14.25 1.72
C PHE A 90 -2.36 15.67 2.28
N ARG A 91 -1.76 16.65 1.58
CA ARG A 91 -1.79 18.06 2.01
C ARG A 91 -3.22 18.58 2.11
N THR A 92 -4.07 18.31 1.11
CA THR A 92 -5.50 18.68 1.16
C THR A 92 -6.22 18.07 2.35
N CYS A 93 -5.99 16.78 2.65
CA CYS A 93 -6.58 16.13 3.82
C CYS A 93 -6.04 16.70 5.14
N ARG A 94 -4.76 17.06 5.19
CA ARG A 94 -4.14 17.68 6.36
C ARG A 94 -4.69 19.08 6.63
N ASP A 95 -4.96 19.86 5.59
CA ASP A 95 -5.57 21.19 5.70
C ASP A 95 -7.02 21.11 6.24
N GLN A 96 -7.67 19.95 6.09
CA GLN A 96 -8.95 19.61 6.72
C GLN A 96 -8.79 19.05 8.15
N ASN A 97 -7.58 19.13 8.73
CA ASN A 97 -7.24 18.66 10.06
C ASN A 97 -7.42 17.13 10.28
N LEU A 98 -7.36 16.33 9.21
CA LEU A 98 -7.47 14.86 9.30
C LEU A 98 -6.19 14.18 9.81
N PHE A 99 -5.05 14.87 9.73
CA PHE A 99 -3.72 14.34 10.06
C PHE A 99 -2.92 15.31 10.96
N PRO A 100 -3.41 15.68 12.15
CA PRO A 100 -2.69 16.56 13.07
C PRO A 100 -1.41 15.90 13.61
N LYS A 101 -1.45 14.58 13.79
CA LYS A 101 -0.29 13.70 14.03
C LYS A 101 -0.48 12.46 13.18
N SER A 102 0.52 12.11 12.38
CA SER A 102 0.42 11.00 11.43
C SER A 102 1.69 10.17 11.40
N ASP A 103 1.52 8.87 11.24
CA ASP A 103 2.58 7.93 10.88
C ASP A 103 2.46 7.55 9.40
N SER A 104 3.55 7.04 8.84
CA SER A 104 3.59 6.58 7.46
C SER A 104 4.18 5.19 7.34
N LEU A 105 3.78 4.46 6.31
CA LEU A 105 4.24 3.12 6.01
C LEU A 105 4.33 2.92 4.50
N VAL A 106 5.45 2.37 4.04
CA VAL A 106 5.60 1.85 2.67
C VAL A 106 5.80 0.34 2.75
N VAL A 107 4.91 -0.40 2.09
CA VAL A 107 4.96 -1.86 1.99
C VAL A 107 5.33 -2.25 0.56
N CYS A 108 6.48 -2.92 0.42
CA CYS A 108 6.96 -3.44 -0.86
C CYS A 108 6.94 -4.97 -0.86
N CYS A 109 6.80 -5.55 -2.06
CA CYS A 109 7.02 -6.97 -2.25
C CYS A 109 8.51 -7.34 -2.07
N MET A 110 8.78 -8.61 -1.77
CA MET A 110 10.13 -9.17 -1.80
C MET A 110 10.23 -10.27 -2.86
N SER A 111 11.39 -10.34 -3.50
CA SER A 111 11.80 -11.43 -4.38
C SER A 111 13.03 -12.11 -3.78
N GLY A 112 12.87 -13.33 -3.27
CA GLY A 112 13.90 -13.99 -2.47
C GLY A 112 14.15 -13.27 -1.14
N ASP A 113 15.37 -12.77 -0.96
CA ASP A 113 15.81 -11.95 0.17
C ASP A 113 15.94 -10.45 -0.18
N GLU A 114 15.60 -10.08 -1.42
CA GLU A 114 15.69 -8.71 -1.91
C GLU A 114 14.33 -8.04 -2.03
N ILE A 115 14.32 -6.72 -1.90
CA ILE A 115 13.12 -5.91 -2.11
C ILE A 115 12.85 -5.85 -3.60
N GLY A 116 11.62 -6.18 -4.00
CA GLY A 116 11.18 -5.99 -5.38
C GLY A 116 11.11 -4.50 -5.68
N LEU A 117 11.77 -4.08 -6.77
CA LEU A 117 11.79 -2.69 -7.26
C LEU A 117 12.36 -1.71 -6.21
N PRO A 118 13.64 -1.86 -5.81
CA PRO A 118 14.26 -1.06 -4.77
C PRO A 118 14.27 0.45 -5.09
N ASP A 119 14.32 0.82 -6.38
CA ASP A 119 14.29 2.22 -6.80
C ASP A 119 12.93 2.87 -6.52
N GLN A 120 11.82 2.15 -6.69
CA GLN A 120 10.50 2.64 -6.30
C GLN A 120 10.40 2.87 -4.80
N GLN A 121 10.91 1.94 -4.01
CA GLN A 121 10.97 2.12 -2.56
C GLN A 121 11.81 3.35 -2.20
N ARG A 122 12.94 3.58 -2.87
CA ARG A 122 13.79 4.75 -2.64
C ARG A 122 13.03 6.04 -2.91
N ILE A 123 12.32 6.13 -4.04
CA ILE A 123 11.47 7.27 -4.38
C ILE A 123 10.44 7.51 -3.27
N MET A 124 9.72 6.47 -2.85
CA MET A 124 8.70 6.59 -1.79
C MET A 124 9.27 7.05 -0.44
N ARG A 125 10.48 6.57 -0.08
CA ARG A 125 11.18 6.99 1.15
C ARG A 125 11.69 8.43 1.10
N LEU A 126 12.13 8.91 -0.06
CA LEU A 126 12.57 10.30 -0.24
C LEU A 126 11.47 11.31 0.08
N PHE A 127 10.20 10.92 -0.07
CA PHE A 127 9.04 11.71 0.37
C PHE A 127 8.78 11.68 1.89
N GLY A 128 9.73 11.18 2.69
CA GLY A 128 9.71 11.23 4.15
C GLY A 128 8.94 10.11 4.84
N LEU A 129 8.72 8.98 4.14
CA LEU A 129 7.91 7.88 4.64
C LEU A 129 8.76 6.76 5.25
N ILE A 130 8.29 6.18 6.36
CA ILE A 130 8.88 4.98 6.98
C ILE A 130 8.46 3.78 6.14
N SER A 131 9.38 2.85 5.88
CA SER A 131 9.08 1.67 5.07
C SER A 131 9.25 0.39 5.89
N LEU A 132 8.28 -0.50 5.75
CA LEU A 132 8.22 -1.81 6.36
C LEU A 132 8.07 -2.83 5.25
N THR A 133 9.06 -3.70 5.13
CA THR A 133 9.09 -4.70 4.06
C THR A 133 8.21 -5.89 4.44
N PHE A 134 7.31 -6.30 3.55
CA PHE A 134 6.47 -7.46 3.79
C PHE A 134 6.97 -8.64 2.96
N ARG A 135 7.30 -9.74 3.65
CA ARG A 135 7.53 -11.04 3.00
C ARG A 135 6.17 -11.65 2.68
N GLY A 136 5.67 -11.39 1.47
CA GLY A 136 4.64 -12.25 0.91
C GLY A 136 5.17 -13.69 0.84
N PRO A 137 4.30 -14.72 0.79
CA PRO A 137 4.72 -16.03 0.34
C PRO A 137 5.28 -15.84 -1.07
N GLY A 138 6.61 -15.72 -1.18
CA GLY A 138 7.29 -15.44 -2.43
C GLY A 138 6.85 -16.49 -3.43
N TYR A 139 6.47 -16.08 -4.65
CA TYR A 139 5.90 -16.93 -5.69
C TYR A 139 6.39 -18.38 -5.61
N PRO A 140 5.65 -19.28 -4.95
CA PRO A 140 5.95 -20.68 -5.03
C PRO A 140 5.20 -21.18 -6.25
N HIS A 141 5.86 -21.96 -7.10
CA HIS A 141 5.16 -23.03 -7.78
C HIS A 141 4.16 -23.65 -6.80
N MET A 142 2.87 -23.67 -7.17
CA MET A 142 1.75 -24.16 -6.36
C MET A 142 2.18 -25.28 -5.41
N ARG A 143 2.21 -25.00 -4.10
CA ARG A 143 1.90 -25.98 -3.07
C ARG A 143 1.12 -25.31 -1.96
N HIS A 144 -0.06 -25.86 -1.71
CA HIS A 144 -0.90 -25.61 -0.55
C HIS A 144 -0.05 -25.77 0.71
N ASP A 145 0.02 -24.74 1.55
CA ASP A 145 -0.02 -24.80 3.02
C ASP A 145 0.35 -23.42 3.60
N LEU A 146 -0.62 -22.77 4.26
CA LEU A 146 -0.45 -21.48 4.94
C LEU A 146 -0.03 -21.70 6.40
N PRO A 147 1.00 -21.02 6.94
CA PRO A 147 1.24 -21.02 8.37
C PRO A 147 0.35 -19.99 9.09
N VAL A 148 -0.26 -20.45 10.18
CA VAL A 148 -0.98 -19.67 11.18
C VAL A 148 0.05 -18.97 12.08
N ILE A 149 -0.04 -17.65 12.24
CA ILE A 149 0.72 -16.91 13.26
C ILE A 149 -0.06 -16.99 14.58
N ASP A 150 0.49 -17.77 15.52
CA ASP A 150 0.03 -17.89 16.90
C ASP A 150 0.39 -16.63 17.70
N GLN A 151 -0.62 -15.88 18.16
CA GLN A 151 -0.46 -14.84 19.16
C GLN A 151 -0.56 -15.45 20.55
N ARG A 152 0.55 -16.01 21.04
CA ARG A 152 0.78 -16.17 22.48
C ARG A 152 2.21 -15.79 22.83
N ARG A 153 2.35 -14.62 23.46
CA ARG A 153 3.19 -14.38 24.65
C ARG A 153 3.04 -12.90 25.05
N ARG A 154 2.05 -12.65 25.92
CA ARG A 154 2.18 -11.67 27.00
C ARG A 154 2.63 -12.46 28.21
N GLY A 155 3.70 -12.00 28.84
CA GLY A 155 4.23 -12.39 30.14
C GLY A 155 5.08 -11.22 30.60
#